data_AF-A0ABD1NDH7-F1
#
_entry.id   AF-A0ABD1NDH7-F1
#
_cell.length_a   1.000
_cell.length_b   1.000
_cell.length_c   1.000
_cell.angle_alpha   90.00
_cell.angle_beta   90.00
_cell.angle_gamma   90.00
#
_symmetry.space_group_name_H-M   'P 1'
#
loop_
_entity.id
_entity.type
_entity.pdbx_description
1 polymer ?
#
loop_
_entity_poly.entity_id
_entity_poly.type
_entity_poly.pdbx_seq_one_letter_code
_entity_poly.pdbx_strand_id
1 'polypeptide(L)' 'MNVLAKKFGAALISLEHRYYGKSSLFSSLETENLKYLSSKQALFDLAGFRYYQGSVKLFR' A
#
# COMPACT_ATOMS: atom_id res chain seq x y z
N MET A 1 -13.73 4.95 -8.83
CA MET A 1 -12.55 4.17 -9.25
C MET A 1 -12.84 3.13 -10.35
N ASN A 2 -13.78 2.19 -10.16
CA ASN A 2 -13.98 1.06 -11.09
C ASN A 2 -14.39 1.48 -12.53
N VAL A 3 -15.21 2.53 -12.69
CA VAL A 3 -15.63 3.03 -14.02
C VAL A 3 -14.44 3.51 -14.86
N LEU A 4 -13.50 4.22 -14.26
CA LEU A 4 -12.30 4.72 -14.96
C LEU A 4 -11.34 3.58 -15.30
N ALA A 5 -11.10 2.66 -14.36
CA ALA A 5 -10.27 1.49 -14.61
C ALA A 5 -10.78 0.66 -15.80
N LYS A 6 -12.10 0.41 -15.86
CA LYS A 6 -12.75 -0.27 -17.00
C LYS A 6 -12.61 0.51 -18.30
N LYS A 7 -12.86 1.83 -18.28
CA LYS A 7 -12.76 2.69 -19.47
C LYS A 7 -11.36 2.67 -20.09
N PHE A 8 -10.31 2.61 -19.27
CA PHE A 8 -8.93 2.66 -19.74
C PHE A 8 -8.24 1.29 -19.81
N GLY A 9 -8.95 0.20 -19.54
CA GLY A 9 -8.34 -1.14 -19.48
C GLY A 9 -7.22 -1.25 -18.46
N ALA A 10 -7.29 -0.46 -17.38
CA ALA A 10 -6.22 -0.36 -16.39
C ALA A 10 -6.48 -1.27 -15.20
N ALA A 11 -5.40 -1.82 -14.63
CA ALA A 11 -5.48 -2.51 -13.36
C ALA A 11 -5.80 -1.52 -12.22
N LEU A 12 -6.67 -1.95 -11.29
CA LEU A 12 -7.00 -1.21 -10.08
C LEU A 12 -6.47 -1.97 -8.87
N ILE A 13 -5.59 -1.32 -8.11
CA ILE A 13 -5.00 -1.89 -6.91
C ILE A 13 -5.17 -0.88 -5.78
N SER A 14 -5.66 -1.35 -4.63
CA SER A 14 -5.82 -0.53 -3.44
C SER A 14 -5.02 -1.18 -2.32
N LEU A 15 -4.03 -0.46 -1.81
CA LEU A 15 -3.22 -0.89 -0.69
C LEU A 15 -3.88 -0.44 0.61
N GLU A 16 -3.95 -1.36 1.56
CA GLU A 16 -4.36 -1.05 2.92
C GLU A 16 -3.21 -0.34 3.65
N HIS A 17 -3.53 0.78 4.30
CA HIS A 17 -2.54 1.60 4.99
C HIS A 17 -1.96 0.86 6.20
N ARG A 18 -0.67 1.07 6.50
CA ARG A 18 -0.03 0.54 7.71
C ARG A 18 -0.84 0.88 8.97
N TYR A 19 -0.91 -0.05 9.91
CA TYR A 19 -1.68 0.00 11.16
C TYR A 19 -3.21 -0.02 11.02
N TYR A 20 -3.75 -0.23 9.81
CA TYR A 20 -5.19 -0.42 9.60
C TYR A 20 -5.46 -1.86 9.15
N GLY A 21 -6.61 -2.39 9.57
CA GLY A 21 -7.06 -3.72 9.18
C GLY A 21 -6.04 -4.80 9.50
N LYS A 22 -5.57 -5.50 8.46
CA LYS A 22 -4.56 -6.57 8.55
C LYS A 22 -3.14 -6.07 8.26
N SER A 23 -2.98 -4.86 7.73
CA SER A 23 -1.69 -4.22 7.47
C SER A 23 -1.01 -3.70 8.74
N SER A 24 -0.86 -4.53 9.78
CA SER A 24 -0.07 -4.22 10.97
C SER A 24 0.97 -5.30 11.23
N LEU A 25 2.21 -4.88 11.49
CA LEU A 25 3.29 -5.77 11.93
C LEU A 25 3.21 -6.06 13.44
N PHE A 26 2.40 -5.30 14.17
CA PHE A 26 2.28 -5.38 15.61
C PHE A 26 0.86 -5.85 15.99
N SER A 27 0.79 -6.70 17.00
CA SER A 27 -0.47 -7.20 17.55
C SER A 27 -1.24 -6.16 18.37
N SER A 28 -0.57 -5.10 18.85
CA SER A 28 -1.15 -4.04 19.66
C SER A 28 -0.75 -2.65 19.18
N LEU A 29 -1.65 -1.68 19.38
CA LEU A 29 -1.46 -0.28 19.02
C LEU A 29 -0.90 0.55 20.19
N GLU A 30 0.11 0.01 20.86
CA GLU A 30 0.82 0.72 21.93
C GLU A 30 1.67 1.88 21.37
N THR A 31 1.90 2.93 22.16
CA THR A 31 2.64 4.12 21.72
C THR A 31 4.01 3.80 21.16
N GLU A 32 4.71 2.81 21.72
CA GLU A 32 6.00 2.34 21.19
C GLU A 32 5.89 1.79 19.76
N ASN A 33 4.82 1.06 19.45
CA ASN A 33 4.58 0.50 18.13
C ASN A 33 4.15 1.58 17.14
N LEU A 34 3.47 2.64 17.60
CA LEU A 34 2.98 3.73 16.75
C LEU A 34 4.08 4.68 16.26
N LYS A 35 5.33 4.56 16.73
CA LYS A 35 6.44 5.39 16.22
C LYS A 35 6.69 5.24 14.71
N TYR A 36 6.16 4.19 14.07
CA TYR A 36 6.23 4.00 12.61
C TYR A 36 4.93 4.40 11.87
N LEU A 37 3.91 4.88 12.57
CA LEU A 37 2.69 5.40 11.96
C LEU A 37 2.88 6.87 11.58
N SER A 38 3.37 7.10 10.35
CA SER A 38 3.47 8.44 9.79
C SER A 38 3.18 8.44 8.29
N SER A 39 2.65 9.55 7.78
CA SER A 39 2.36 9.71 6.35
C SER A 39 3.62 9.54 5.49
N LYS A 40 4.79 9.99 5.96
CA LYS A 40 6.07 9.81 5.27
C LYS A 40 6.39 8.33 5.06
N GLN A 41 6.22 7.51 6.09
CA GLN A 41 6.50 6.09 5.97
C GLN A 41 5.44 5.34 5.15
N ALA A 42 4.16 5.72 5.27
CA ALA A 42 3.11 5.17 4.42
C ALA A 42 3.33 5.47 2.92
N LEU A 43 3.85 6.66 2.58
CA LEU A 43 4.26 6.98 1.21
C LEU A 43 5.44 6.12 0.74
N PHE A 44 6.37 5.76 1.63
CA PHE A 44 7.43 4.81 1.29
C PHE A 44 6.90 3.39 1.04
N ASP A 45 5.84 2.96 1.71
CA ASP A 45 5.19 1.66 1.40
C ASP A 45 4.62 1.66 -0.02
N LEU A 46 3.92 2.74 -0.40
CA LEU A 46 3.39 2.90 -1.75
C LEU A 46 4.52 2.90 -2.80
N ALA A 47 5.62 3.62 -2.52
CA ALA A 47 6.78 3.68 -3.40
C ALA A 47 7.47 2.31 -3.54
N GLY A 48 7.64 1.59 -2.43
CA GLY A 48 8.21 0.24 -2.40
C GLY A 48 7.35 -0.75 -3.17
N PHE A 49 6.03 -0.69 -3.01
CA PHE A 49 5.10 -1.51 -3.79
C PHE A 49 5.19 -1.19 -5.28
N ARG A 50 5.17 0.08 -5.68
CA ARG A 50 5.30 0.48 -7.09
C ARG A 50 6.63 0.01 -7.69
N TYR A 51 7.73 0.08 -6.94
CA TYR A 51 9.02 -0.44 -7.38
C TYR A 51 8.94 -1.95 -7.61
N TYR A 52 8.43 -2.70 -6.62
CA TYR A 52 8.23 -4.15 -6.74
C TYR A 52 7.38 -4.54 -7.97
N GLN A 53 6.29 -3.81 -8.23
CA GLN A 53 5.47 -4.02 -9.42
C GLN A 53 6.17 -3.68 -10.74
N GLY A 54 7.12 -2.74 -10.74
CA GLY A 54 7.94 -2.45 -11.91
C GLY A 54 9.02 -3.52 -12.14
N SER A 55 9.58 -4.07 -11.06
CA SER A 55 10.62 -5.10 -11.10
C SER A 55 10.07 -6.48 -11.45
N VAL A 56 8.92 -6.85 -10.89
CA VAL A 56 8.17 -8.05 -11.26
C VAL A 56 7.31 -7.66 -12.45
N LYS A 57 7.67 -8.08 -13.67
CA LYS A 57 6.92 -7.85 -14.92
C LYS A 57 5.47 -8.42 -14.86
N LEU A 58 4.60 -7.87 -14.01
CA LEU A 58 3.21 -8.30 -13.85
C LEU A 58 2.29 -7.71 -14.95
N PHE A 59 2.86 -6.98 -15.90
CA PHE A 59 2.15 -6.40 -17.05
C PHE A 59 2.95 -6.53 -18.35
N ARG A 60 3.49 -7.72 -18.60
CA ARG A 60 3.67 -8.20 -19.98
C ARG A 60 2.53 -9.13 -20.32
#